data_AF-A0A563VXP8-F1
#
_entry.id   AF-A0A563VXP8-F1
#
_cell.length_a   1.000
_cell.length_b   1.000
_cell.length_c   1.000
_cell.angle_alpha   90.00
_cell.angle_beta   90.00
_cell.angle_gamma   90.00
#
_symmetry.space_group_name_H-M   'P 1'
#
loop_
_entity.id
_entity.type
_entity.pdbx_description
1 polymer ?
#
loop_
_entity_poly.entity_id
_entity_poly.type
_entity_poly.pdbx_seq_one_letter_code
_entity_poly.pdbx_strand_id
1 'polypeptide(L)'
;MRNRLIALCIAFIGGAFGLHRFYLGQNFAGIVYLLFSWTGVSFFLTIFDFLGLVFMSDESFNRQFNGITEPPKFFAVNSRQESSREITATLGELKKLYDNGVITAEEYEVKRRKLLDSI
;
A
#
# COMPACT_ATOMS: atom_id res chain seq x y z
N MET A 1 8.52 -3.41 -12.95
CA MET A 1 7.92 -3.67 -11.63
C MET A 1 7.31 -5.07 -11.66
N ARG A 2 7.59 -5.89 -10.64
CA ARG A 2 6.96 -7.20 -10.45
C ARG A 2 5.55 -6.98 -9.89
N ASN A 3 4.59 -7.81 -10.31
CA ASN A 3 3.20 -7.70 -9.90
C ASN A 3 2.84 -8.82 -8.92
N ARG A 4 2.25 -8.49 -7.77
CA ARG A 4 1.87 -9.47 -6.74
C ARG A 4 0.88 -10.51 -7.28
N LEU A 5 -0.13 -10.07 -8.03
CA LEU A 5 -1.12 -10.95 -8.64
C LEU A 5 -0.49 -11.96 -9.62
N ILE A 6 0.52 -11.53 -10.39
CA ILE A 6 1.22 -12.41 -11.32
C ILE A 6 2.02 -13.45 -10.55
N ALA A 7 2.75 -13.03 -9.50
CA ALA A 7 3.45 -13.96 -8.61
C ALA A 7 2.49 -14.98 -7.96
N LEU A 8 1.29 -14.55 -7.59
CA LEU A 8 0.26 -15.40 -6.99
C LEU A 8 -0.33 -16.41 -8.00
N CYS A 9 -0.63 -15.97 -9.22
CA CYS A 9 -1.08 -16.85 -10.30
C CYS A 9 -0.02 -17.90 -10.66
N ILE A 10 1.25 -17.48 -10.72
CA ILE A 10 2.38 -18.39 -10.99
C ILE A 10 2.54 -19.38 -9.82
N ALA A 11 2.40 -18.94 -8.58
CA ALA A 11 2.45 -19.82 -7.42
C ALA A 11 1.31 -20.86 -7.42
N PHE A 12 0.12 -20.47 -7.88
CA PHE A 12 -1.02 -21.37 -7.98
C PHE A 12 -0.86 -22.43 -9.08
N ILE A 13 -0.41 -22.03 -10.27
CA ILE A 13 -0.32 -22.91 -11.45
C ILE A 13 1.00 -23.69 -11.48
N GLY A 14 2.10 -23.05 -11.08
CA GLY A 14 3.47 -23.56 -11.22
C GLY A 14 4.26 -23.62 -9.91
N GLY A 15 3.59 -23.50 -8.75
CA GLY A 15 4.27 -23.45 -7.46
C GLY A 15 4.96 -24.75 -7.06
N ALA A 16 4.44 -25.91 -7.47
CA ALA A 16 5.12 -27.20 -7.25
C ALA A 16 6.54 -27.24 -7.86
N PHE A 17 6.77 -26.49 -8.94
CA PHE A 17 8.07 -26.31 -9.58
C PHE A 17 8.87 -25.11 -9.04
N GLY A 18 8.28 -24.29 -8.17
CA GLY A 18 8.91 -23.09 -7.59
C GLY A 18 9.01 -21.90 -8.55
N LEU A 19 8.24 -21.85 -9.65
CA LEU A 19 8.33 -20.81 -10.68
C LEU A 19 8.09 -19.39 -10.13
N HIS A 20 7.28 -19.25 -9.08
CA HIS A 20 6.98 -17.94 -8.49
C HIS A 20 8.21 -17.32 -7.82
N ARG A 21 9.11 -18.13 -7.25
CA ARG A 21 10.36 -17.64 -6.66
C ARG A 21 11.35 -17.15 -7.71
N PHE A 22 11.37 -17.76 -8.90
CA PHE A 22 12.12 -17.24 -10.05
C PHE A 22 11.57 -15.89 -10.52
N TYR A 23 10.24 -15.73 -10.57
CA TYR A 23 9.60 -14.46 -10.91
C TYR A 23 9.96 -13.34 -9.91
N LEU A 24 10.09 -13.69 -8.63
CA LEU A 24 10.47 -12.79 -7.55
C LEU A 24 11.98 -12.45 -7.53
N GLY A 25 12.77 -13.04 -8.44
CA GLY A 25 14.23 -12.85 -8.51
C GLY A 25 15.03 -13.66 -7.48
N GLN A 26 14.38 -14.58 -6.77
CA GLN A 26 14.99 -15.47 -5.79
C GLN A 26 15.40 -16.80 -6.45
N ASN A 27 16.36 -16.74 -7.38
CA ASN A 27 16.78 -17.90 -8.18
C ASN A 27 17.28 -19.08 -7.32
N PHE A 28 18.02 -18.81 -6.25
CA PHE A 28 18.54 -19.86 -5.37
C PHE A 28 17.42 -20.63 -4.68
N ALA A 29 16.40 -19.92 -4.18
CA ALA A 29 15.23 -20.54 -3.57
C ALA A 29 14.40 -21.31 -4.61
N GLY A 30 14.26 -20.79 -5.83
CA GLY A 30 13.62 -21.50 -6.94
C GLY A 30 14.31 -22.81 -7.30
N ILE A 31 15.66 -22.84 -7.35
CA ILE A 31 16.44 -24.06 -7.61
C ILE A 31 16.24 -25.10 -6.50
N VAL A 32 16.20 -24.68 -5.24
CA VAL A 32 15.88 -25.58 -4.11
C VAL A 32 14.50 -26.20 -4.31
N TYR A 33 13.49 -25.41 -4.65
CA TYR A 33 12.14 -25.93 -4.91
C TYR A 33 12.09 -26.91 -6.09
N LEU A 34 12.86 -26.65 -7.15
CA LEU A 34 12.96 -27.53 -8.32
C LEU A 34 13.58 -28.89 -7.92
N LEU A 35 14.66 -28.86 -7.13
CA LEU A 35 15.33 -30.08 -6.64
C LEU A 35 14.46 -30.88 -5.66
N PHE A 36 13.61 -30.23 -4.87
CA PHE A 36 12.67 -30.88 -3.96
C PHE A 36 11.30 -31.19 -4.60
N SER A 37 11.08 -30.81 -5.86
CA SER A 37 9.80 -31.05 -6.56
C SER A 37 9.49 -32.54 -6.69
N TRP A 38 10.51 -33.40 -6.79
CA TRP A 38 10.33 -34.86 -6.86
C TRP A 38 9.89 -35.50 -5.53
N THR A 39 10.20 -34.86 -4.40
CA THR A 39 9.84 -35.34 -3.06
C THR A 39 8.43 -34.95 -2.63
N GLY A 40 7.70 -34.15 -3.41
CA GLY A 40 6.37 -33.63 -3.04
C GLY A 40 6.38 -32.59 -1.91
N VAL A 41 7.50 -32.42 -1.20
CA VAL A 41 7.72 -31.42 -0.14
C VAL A 41 7.55 -29.99 -0.65
N SER A 42 7.96 -29.72 -1.90
CA SER A 42 7.79 -28.40 -2.53
C SER A 42 6.33 -27.95 -2.59
N PHE A 43 5.36 -28.89 -2.64
CA PHE A 43 3.94 -28.55 -2.64
C PHE A 43 3.50 -27.92 -1.30
N PHE A 44 3.90 -28.52 -0.18
CA PHE A 44 3.59 -27.97 1.15
C PHE A 44 4.26 -26.60 1.36
N LEU A 45 5.53 -26.48 1.00
CA LEU A 45 6.27 -25.21 1.07
C LEU A 45 5.62 -24.12 0.22
N THR A 46 5.08 -24.48 -0.96
CA THR A 46 4.36 -23.56 -1.84
C THR A 46 3.08 -23.05 -1.22
N ILE A 47 2.32 -23.90 -0.52
CA ILE A 47 1.09 -23.46 0.16
C ILE A 47 1.41 -22.41 1.22
N PHE A 48 2.46 -22.61 2.03
CA PHE A 48 2.88 -21.61 3.01
C PHE A 48 3.33 -20.30 2.34
N ASP A 49 4.09 -20.39 1.25
CA ASP A 49 4.55 -19.22 0.50
C ASP A 49 3.37 -18.46 -0.14
N PHE A 50 2.41 -19.20 -0.71
CA PHE A 50 1.18 -18.65 -1.28
C PHE A 50 0.37 -17.92 -0.22
N LEU A 51 0.16 -18.53 0.94
CA LEU A 51 -0.56 -17.91 2.05
C LEU A 51 0.15 -16.65 2.54
N GLY A 52 1.48 -16.71 2.67
CA GLY A 52 2.31 -15.54 2.99
C GLY A 52 2.10 -14.42 1.97
N LEU A 53 2.10 -14.75 0.68
CA LEU A 53 1.91 -13.78 -0.41
C LEU A 53 0.48 -13.20 -0.48
N VAL A 54 -0.54 -13.99 -0.10
CA VAL A 54 -1.94 -13.53 0.02
C VAL A 54 -2.09 -12.54 1.16
N PHE A 55 -1.50 -12.83 2.32
CA PHE A 55 -1.56 -11.96 3.50
C PHE A 55 -0.59 -10.77 3.42
N MET A 56 0.36 -10.79 2.49
CA MET A 56 1.30 -9.71 2.25
C MET A 56 0.61 -8.53 1.53
N SER A 57 0.78 -7.31 2.06
CA SER A 57 0.27 -6.09 1.41
C SER A 57 1.10 -5.69 0.20
N ASP A 58 0.51 -4.97 -0.75
CA ASP A 58 1.21 -4.50 -1.96
C ASP A 58 2.42 -3.61 -1.63
N GLU A 59 2.34 -2.76 -0.60
CA GLU A 59 3.48 -1.96 -0.10
C GLU A 59 4.65 -2.85 0.29
N SER A 60 4.40 -3.87 1.13
CA SER A 60 5.45 -4.76 1.62
C SER A 60 6.07 -5.57 0.47
N PHE A 61 5.25 -6.01 -0.49
CA PHE A 61 5.71 -6.71 -1.69
C PHE A 61 6.60 -5.80 -2.54
N ASN A 62 6.16 -4.57 -2.75
CA ASN A 62 6.86 -3.60 -3.58
C ASN A 62 8.21 -3.18 -2.95
N ARG A 63 8.25 -3.05 -1.62
CA ARG A 63 9.48 -2.82 -0.86
C ARG A 63 10.47 -3.98 -0.97
N GLN A 64 10.00 -5.22 -0.86
CA GLN A 64 10.87 -6.39 -0.85
C GLN A 64 11.33 -6.79 -2.26
N PHE A 65 10.46 -6.65 -3.26
CA PHE A 65 10.70 -7.19 -4.60
C PHE A 65 10.89 -6.13 -5.67
N ASN A 66 10.36 -4.91 -5.56
CA ASN A 66 10.52 -3.89 -6.60
C ASN A 66 11.58 -2.85 -6.26
N GLY A 67 12.16 -2.90 -5.06
CA GLY A 67 13.17 -1.93 -4.63
C GLY A 67 12.67 -0.50 -4.66
N ILE A 68 11.35 -0.31 -4.66
CA ILE A 68 10.76 1.02 -4.48
C ILE A 68 11.01 1.36 -3.03
N THR A 69 12.03 2.19 -2.83
CA THR A 69 12.31 2.85 -1.57
C THR A 69 11.14 3.79 -1.33
N GLU A 70 10.09 3.26 -0.72
CA GLU A 70 9.11 4.11 -0.05
C GLU A 70 9.93 4.98 0.91
N PRO A 71 9.84 6.32 0.82
CA PRO A 71 10.57 7.17 1.76
C PRO A 71 10.25 6.67 3.17
N PRO A 72 11.25 6.57 4.07
CA PRO A 72 11.08 5.92 5.37
C PRO A 72 9.79 6.42 6.01
N LYS A 73 9.01 5.55 6.67
CA LYS A 73 7.71 5.93 7.26
C LYS A 73 7.79 7.12 8.24
N PHE A 74 9.01 7.42 8.71
CA PHE A 74 9.35 8.64 9.44
C PHE A 74 9.15 9.93 8.62
N PHE A 75 9.44 9.90 7.32
CA PHE A 75 9.15 10.96 6.34
C PHE A 75 7.73 10.85 5.75
N ALA A 76 7.09 9.68 5.84
CA ALA A 76 5.68 9.48 5.47
C ALA A 76 4.73 9.64 6.66
N VAL A 77 5.11 10.46 7.64
CA VAL A 77 4.20 10.96 8.66
C VAL A 77 3.65 12.31 8.16
N ASN A 78 2.32 12.39 8.05
CA ASN A 78 1.48 13.60 7.99
C ASN A 78 1.02 14.25 6.67
N SER A 79 1.46 13.94 5.45
CA SER A 79 0.97 14.77 4.31
C SER A 79 -0.53 14.65 3.99
N ARG A 80 -1.20 13.54 4.33
CA ARG A 80 -2.66 13.38 4.08
C ARG A 80 -3.54 13.56 5.32
N GLN A 81 -2.96 13.54 6.52
CA GLN A 81 -3.73 13.62 7.78
C GLN A 81 -3.52 14.94 8.54
N GLU A 82 -2.41 15.68 8.34
CA GLU A 82 -2.32 17.08 8.81
C GLU A 82 -3.28 17.98 8.04
N SER A 83 -3.28 17.89 6.70
CA SER A 83 -4.17 18.69 5.85
C SER A 83 -5.65 18.52 6.23
N SER A 84 -6.14 17.28 6.40
CA SER A 84 -7.53 17.08 6.83
C SER A 84 -7.85 17.59 8.24
N ARG A 85 -6.90 17.53 9.18
CA ARG A 85 -7.10 18.01 10.57
C ARG A 85 -7.04 19.54 10.65
N GLU A 86 -6.10 20.16 9.96
CA GLU A 86 -5.94 21.61 9.86
C GLU A 86 -7.11 22.25 9.11
N ILE A 87 -7.58 21.62 8.02
CA ILE A 87 -8.77 22.07 7.29
C ILE A 87 -10.03 21.95 8.17
N THR A 88 -10.18 20.86 8.94
CA THR A 88 -11.31 20.70 9.86
C THR A 88 -11.26 21.72 11.01
N ALA A 89 -10.08 22.03 11.53
CA ALA A 89 -9.88 23.03 12.58
C ALA A 89 -10.20 24.46 12.08
N THR A 90 -9.71 24.82 10.89
CA THR A 90 -9.98 26.12 10.26
C THR A 90 -11.45 26.29 9.87
N LEU A 91 -12.14 25.21 9.44
CA LEU A 91 -13.60 25.21 9.25
C LEU A 91 -14.35 25.54 10.55
N GLY A 92 -13.89 25.03 11.69
CA GLY A 92 -14.47 25.31 13.00
C GLY A 92 -14.30 26.77 13.41
N GLU A 93 -13.12 27.35 13.23
CA GLU A 93 -12.89 28.78 13.49
C GLU A 93 -13.69 29.68 12.56
N LEU A 94 -13.76 29.34 11.26
CA LEU A 94 -14.52 30.10 10.28
C LEU A 94 -16.01 30.15 10.65
N LYS A 95 -16.57 29.02 11.13
CA LYS A 95 -17.94 28.97 11.63
C LYS A 95 -18.13 29.86 12.86
N LYS A 96 -17.18 29.85 13.80
CA LYS A 96 -17.26 30.66 15.02
C LYS A 96 -17.23 32.17 14.72
N LEU A 97 -16.43 32.60 13.74
CA LEU A 97 -16.39 33.99 13.29
C LEU A 97 -17.71 34.45 12.64
N TYR A 98 -18.34 33.54 11.88
CA TYR A 98 -19.66 33.78 11.29
C TYR A 98 -20.74 33.89 12.37
N ASP A 99 -20.76 32.95 13.33
CA ASP A 99 -21.73 32.95 14.43
C ASP A 99 -21.59 34.21 15.32
N ASN A 100 -20.37 34.74 15.44
CA ASN A 100 -20.08 36.00 16.15
C ASN A 100 -20.42 37.28 15.34
N GLY A 101 -20.89 37.14 14.09
CA GLY A 101 -21.23 38.26 13.21
C GLY A 101 -20.03 39.08 12.71
N VAL A 102 -18.80 38.56 12.87
CA VAL A 102 -17.56 39.23 12.43
C VAL A 102 -17.40 39.16 10.91
N ILE A 103 -17.96 38.12 10.29
CA ILE A 103 -17.95 37.93 8.83
C ILE A 103 -19.37 37.70 8.32
N THR A 104 -19.62 38.13 7.08
CA THR A 104 -20.92 38.01 6.43
C THR A 104 -21.14 36.59 5.88
N ALA A 105 -22.39 36.22 5.62
CA ALA A 105 -22.71 34.92 5.03
C ALA A 105 -22.06 34.70 3.65
N GLU A 106 -21.95 35.77 2.85
CA GLU A 106 -21.32 35.70 1.53
C GLU A 106 -19.81 35.45 1.63
N GLU A 107 -19.12 36.13 2.55
CA GLU A 107 -17.67 35.93 2.75
C GLU A 107 -17.34 34.54 3.32
N TYR A 108 -18.21 34.03 4.19
CA TYR A 108 -18.10 32.68 4.74
C TYR A 108 -18.20 31.60 3.65
N GLU A 109 -19.19 31.70 2.77
CA GLU A 109 -19.43 30.74 1.69
C GLU A 109 -18.26 30.67 0.69
N VAL A 110 -17.65 31.81 0.36
CA VAL A 110 -16.48 31.87 -0.54
C VAL A 110 -15.26 31.21 0.11
N LYS A 111 -14.98 31.53 1.37
CA LYS A 111 -13.83 30.96 2.10
C LYS A 111 -14.01 29.46 2.33
N ARG A 112 -15.22 29.00 2.67
CA ARG A 112 -15.51 27.57 2.85
C ARG A 112 -15.30 26.78 1.57
N ARG A 113 -15.76 27.29 0.42
CA ARG A 113 -15.53 26.64 -0.88
C ARG A 113 -14.06 26.54 -1.26
N LYS A 114 -13.28 27.60 -1.03
CA LYS A 114 -11.85 27.60 -1.33
C LYS A 114 -11.07 26.55 -0.50
N LEU A 115 -11.48 26.33 0.76
CA LEU A 115 -10.89 25.29 1.61
C LEU A 115 -11.28 23.88 1.15
N LEU A 116 -12.53 23.68 0.71
CA LEU A 116 -12.99 22.39 0.20
C LEU A 116 -12.36 21.99 -1.14
N ASP A 117 -12.04 22.97 -2.00
CA ASP A 117 -11.37 22.75 -3.29
C ASP A 117 -9.88 22.37 -3.13
N SER A 118 -9.31 22.61 -1.94
CA SER A 118 -7.91 22.29 -1.61
C SER A 118 -7.68 20.87 -1.06
N ILE A 119 -8.74 20.05 -1.01
CA ILE A 119 -8.74 18.65 -0.55
C ILE A 119 -8.72 17.70 -1.75
#